data_AF-A0A917XP08-F1
#
_entry.id   AF-A0A917XP08-F1
#
_cell.length_a   1.000
_cell.length_b   1.000
_cell.length_c   1.000
_cell.angle_alpha   90.00
_cell.angle_beta   90.00
_cell.angle_gamma   90.00
#
_symmetry.space_group_name_H-M   'P 1'
#
loop_
_entity.id
_entity.type
_entity.pdbx_description
1 polymer ?
#
loop_
_entity_poly.entity_id
_entity_poly.type
_entity_poly.pdbx_seq_one_letter_code
_entity_poly.pdbx_strand_id
1 'polypeptide(L)'
;MASDRKQTQLRLSPDVLANGKDAAKARGLDFNKYVERLIVEDTSGARAAGMEAAQRFIDQHGGFLDDLERQFDEPADDVHPGAAA
;
A
#
# COMPACT_ATOMS: atom_id res chain seq x y z
N MET A 1 6.69 0.31 25.44
CA MET A 1 6.63 -0.03 24.00
C MET A 1 5.56 0.83 23.35
N ALA A 2 5.93 1.99 22.80
CA ALA A 2 4.98 2.82 22.06
C ALA A 2 4.76 2.15 20.69
N SER A 3 3.51 1.76 20.42
CA SER A 3 3.11 1.16 19.14
C SER A 3 3.47 2.12 18.00
N ASP A 4 4.19 1.64 16.96
CA ASP A 4 4.53 2.39 15.72
C ASP A 4 3.27 2.57 14.85
N ARG A 5 2.17 2.99 15.46
CA ARG A 5 0.89 3.23 14.78
C ARG A 5 1.02 4.55 14.03
N LYS A 6 1.14 4.47 12.71
CA LYS A 6 1.12 5.64 11.84
C LYS A 6 -0.20 6.40 12.06
N GLN A 7 -0.10 7.63 12.53
CA GLN A 7 -1.24 8.52 12.72
C GLN A 7 -1.34 9.47 11.53
N THR A 8 -2.45 9.41 10.80
CA THR A 8 -2.73 10.33 9.71
C THR A 8 -3.44 11.56 10.25
N GLN A 9 -2.85 12.74 10.11
CA GLN A 9 -3.49 14.00 10.49
C GLN A 9 -4.40 14.49 9.35
N LEU A 10 -5.72 14.44 9.54
CA LEU A 10 -6.68 15.01 8.59
C LEU A 10 -7.13 16.39 9.05
N ARG A 11 -7.05 17.37 8.14
CA ARG A 11 -7.66 18.69 8.33
C ARG A 11 -8.99 18.71 7.60
N LEU A 12 -10.08 18.86 8.35
CA LEU A 12 -11.44 18.91 7.83
C LEU A 12 -11.99 20.32 8.00
N SER A 13 -12.83 20.75 7.06
CA SER A 13 -13.64 21.94 7.28
C SER A 13 -14.58 21.74 8.47
N PRO A 14 -14.97 22.81 9.19
CA PRO A 14 -15.79 22.69 10.40
C PRO A 14 -17.09 21.91 10.19
N ASP A 15 -17.77 22.14 9.08
CA ASP A 15 -19.04 21.48 8.75
C ASP A 15 -18.87 19.98 8.49
N VAL A 16 -17.79 19.60 7.79
CA VAL A 16 -17.46 18.19 7.54
C VAL A 16 -17.09 17.48 8.84
N LEU A 17 -16.38 18.16 9.73
CA LEU A 17 -16.04 17.60 11.04
C LEU A 17 -17.30 17.38 11.90
N ALA A 18 -18.23 18.33 11.92
CA ALA A 18 -19.49 18.21 12.65
C ALA A 18 -20.34 17.05 12.13
N ASN A 19 -20.60 17.02 10.83
CA ASN A 19 -21.35 15.96 10.17
C ASN A 19 -20.70 14.59 10.38
N GLY A 20 -19.37 14.52 10.31
CA GLY A 20 -18.61 13.30 10.53
C GLY A 20 -18.72 12.77 11.97
N LYS A 21 -18.72 13.66 12.97
CA LYS A 21 -18.92 13.28 14.38
C LYS A 21 -20.34 12.79 14.63
N ASP A 22 -21.34 13.44 14.06
CA ASP A 22 -22.74 13.00 14.19
C ASP A 22 -22.96 11.64 13.53
N ALA A 23 -22.38 11.41 12.36
CA ALA A 23 -22.43 10.12 11.68
C ALA A 23 -21.71 9.01 12.47
N ALA A 24 -20.55 9.31 13.06
CA ALA A 24 -19.85 8.38 13.94
C ALA A 24 -20.71 8.01 15.16
N LYS A 25 -21.34 9.01 15.80
CA LYS A 25 -22.24 8.83 16.93
C LYS A 25 -23.47 7.99 16.56
N ALA A 26 -24.08 8.22 15.41
CA ALA A 26 -25.21 7.43 14.91
C ALA A 26 -24.85 5.95 14.73
N ARG A 27 -23.58 5.66 14.46
CA ARG A 27 -23.04 4.30 14.34
C ARG A 27 -22.43 3.75 15.65
N GLY A 28 -22.47 4.51 16.75
CA GLY A 28 -21.88 4.13 18.03
C GLY A 28 -20.35 4.00 18.00
N LEU A 29 -19.68 4.70 17.08
CA LEU A 29 -18.24 4.64 16.88
C LEU A 29 -17.55 5.92 17.38
N ASP A 30 -16.30 5.77 17.83
CA ASP A 30 -15.38 6.91 17.91
C ASP A 30 -15.14 7.49 16.51
N PHE A 31 -14.96 8.81 16.44
CA PHE A 31 -14.77 9.50 15.16
C PHE A 31 -13.57 8.97 14.36
N ASN A 32 -12.44 8.67 15.01
CA ASN A 32 -11.27 8.14 14.31
C ASN A 32 -11.52 6.73 13.77
N LYS A 33 -12.18 5.87 14.57
CA LYS A 33 -12.57 4.53 14.12
C LYS A 33 -13.58 4.57 12.98
N TYR A 34 -14.47 5.55 13.00
CA TYR A 34 -15.43 5.77 11.93
C TYR A 34 -14.72 6.17 10.62
N VAL A 35 -13.79 7.12 10.68
CA VAL A 35 -12.99 7.54 9.52
C VAL A 35 -12.12 6.40 8.98
N GLU A 36 -11.46 5.64 9.86
CA GLU A 36 -10.68 4.45 9.47
C GLU A 36 -11.55 3.44 8.71
N ARG A 37 -12.75 3.15 9.24
CA ARG A 37 -13.68 2.24 8.59
C ARG A 37 -14.13 2.76 7.22
N LEU A 38 -14.43 4.05 7.08
CA LEU A 38 -14.77 4.64 5.80
C LEU A 38 -13.65 4.50 4.77
N ILE A 39 -12.40 4.79 5.16
CA ILE A 39 -11.23 4.65 4.28
C ILE A 39 -11.07 3.19 3.84
N VAL A 40 -11.24 2.23 4.76
CA VAL A 40 -11.18 0.82 4.43
C VAL A 40 -12.32 0.43 3.48
N GLU A 41 -13.55 0.84 3.75
CA GLU A 41 -14.71 0.54 2.91
C GLU A 41 -14.52 1.10 1.47
N ASP A 42 -14.03 2.34 1.35
CA ASP A 42 -13.77 3.01 0.08
C ASP A 42 -12.64 2.34 -0.73
N THR A 43 -11.56 1.95 -0.04
CA THR A 43 -10.38 1.38 -0.71
C THR A 43 -10.46 -0.13 -0.93
N SER A 44 -11.35 -0.86 -0.24
CA SER A 44 -11.40 -2.32 -0.32
C SER A 44 -11.73 -2.83 -1.74
N GLY A 45 -12.67 -2.18 -2.44
CA GLY A 45 -13.02 -2.56 -3.81
C GLY A 45 -11.88 -2.31 -4.81
N ALA A 46 -11.28 -1.12 -4.74
CA ALA A 46 -10.14 -0.76 -5.58
C ALA A 46 -8.92 -1.64 -5.30
N ARG A 47 -8.67 -1.97 -4.02
CA ARG A 47 -7.62 -2.90 -3.61
C ARG A 47 -7.87 -4.30 -4.16
N ALA A 48 -9.09 -4.82 -4.04
CA ALA A 48 -9.44 -6.14 -4.57
C ALA A 48 -9.24 -6.22 -6.09
N ALA A 49 -9.74 -5.22 -6.84
CA ALA A 49 -9.56 -5.13 -8.29
C ALA A 49 -8.08 -5.01 -8.68
N GLY A 50 -7.30 -4.22 -7.93
CA GLY A 50 -5.86 -4.08 -8.14
C GLY A 50 -5.11 -5.39 -7.89
N MET A 51 -5.45 -6.12 -6.82
CA MET A 51 -4.85 -7.43 -6.53
C MET A 51 -5.20 -8.46 -7.61
N GLU A 52 -6.43 -8.47 -8.09
CA GLU A 52 -6.85 -9.35 -9.20
C GLU A 52 -6.10 -9.02 -10.50
N ALA A 53 -5.94 -7.74 -10.81
CA ALA A 53 -5.17 -7.30 -11.97
C ALA A 53 -3.68 -7.66 -11.85
N ALA A 54 -3.09 -7.46 -10.67
CA ALA A 54 -1.70 -7.84 -10.39
C ALA A 54 -1.52 -9.37 -10.50
N GLN A 55 -2.46 -10.15 -9.97
CA GLN A 55 -2.41 -11.61 -10.09
C GLN A 55 -2.48 -12.04 -11.56
N ARG A 56 -3.39 -11.46 -12.36
CA ARG A 56 -3.46 -11.73 -13.80
C ARG A 56 -2.17 -11.38 -14.53
N PHE A 57 -1.54 -10.27 -14.16
CA PHE A 57 -0.26 -9.86 -14.74
C PHE A 57 0.85 -10.87 -14.42
N ILE A 58 0.93 -11.33 -13.17
CA ILE A 58 1.88 -12.37 -12.76
C ILE A 58 1.56 -13.71 -13.44
N ASP A 59 0.30 -14.11 -13.54
CA ASP A 59 -0.07 -15.37 -14.20
C ASP A 59 0.32 -15.35 -15.69
N GLN A 60 0.24 -14.18 -16.34
CA GLN A 60 0.58 -13.99 -17.75
C GLN A 60 2.08 -13.81 -17.99
N HIS A 61 2.79 -13.15 -17.08
CA HIS A 61 4.17 -12.71 -17.28
C HIS A 61 5.17 -13.25 -16.24
N GLY A 62 4.74 -14.11 -15.34
CA GLY A 62 5.52 -14.60 -14.20
C GLY A 62 6.83 -15.22 -14.62
N GLY A 63 6.80 -16.13 -15.62
CA GLY A 63 8.03 -16.74 -16.13
C GLY A 63 9.03 -15.72 -16.70
N PHE A 64 8.54 -14.65 -17.35
CA PHE A 64 9.41 -13.56 -17.82
C PHE A 64 10.00 -12.75 -16.66
N LEU A 65 9.22 -12.49 -15.62
CA LEU A 65 9.69 -11.80 -14.41
C LEU A 65 10.73 -12.65 -13.65
N ASP A 66 10.49 -13.95 -13.52
CA ASP A 66 11.40 -14.90 -12.87
C ASP A 66 12.74 -15.00 -13.63
N ASP A 67 12.69 -15.01 -14.96
CA ASP A 67 13.89 -15.05 -15.79
C ASP A 67 14.68 -13.73 -15.74
N LEU A 68 14.00 -12.58 -15.57
CA LEU A 68 14.65 -11.30 -15.30
C LEU A 68 15.30 -11.30 -13.92
N GLU A 69 14.58 -11.71 -12.87
CA GLU A 69 15.09 -11.75 -11.50
C GLU A 69 16.36 -12.62 -11.42
N ARG A 70 16.37 -13.78 -12.10
CA ARG A 70 17.55 -14.64 -12.20
C ARG A 70 18.75 -13.95 -12.86
N GLN A 71 18.54 -13.18 -13.93
CA GLN A 71 19.61 -12.46 -14.62
C GLN A 71 20.23 -11.34 -13.76
N PHE A 72 19.45 -10.75 -12.84
CA PHE A 72 19.92 -9.68 -11.96
C PHE A 72 20.50 -10.19 -10.63
N ASP A 73 20.10 -11.39 -10.19
CA ASP A 73 20.65 -12.06 -9.01
C ASP A 73 21.94 -12.83 -9.30
N GLU A 74 22.25 -13.11 -10.57
CA GLU A 74 23.58 -13.57 -10.95
C GLU A 74 24.61 -12.48 -10.63
N PRO A 75 25.64 -12.77 -9.80
CA PRO A 75 26.67 -11.79 -9.53
C PRO A 75 27.30 -11.42 -10.86
N ALA A 76 27.27 -10.12 -11.20
CA ALA A 76 28.11 -9.60 -12.25
C ALA A 76 29.54 -10.03 -11.92
N ASP A 77 30.10 -10.97 -12.69
CA ASP A 77 31.50 -11.33 -12.57
C ASP A 77 32.30 -10.04 -12.80
N ASP A 78 32.70 -9.44 -11.68
CA ASP A 78 33.61 -8.31 -11.59
C ASP A 78 34.98 -8.81 -12.06
N VAL A 79 35.13 -8.99 -13.38
CA VAL A 79 36.43 -9.11 -14.03
C VAL A 79 36.91 -7.69 -14.26
N HIS A 80 37.44 -7.07 -13.21
CA HIS A 80 38.42 -6.00 -13.33
C HIS A 80 39.81 -6.66 -13.32
N PRO A 81 40.43 -6.94 -14.49
CA PRO A 81 41.84 -7.22 -14.50
C PRO A 81 42.53 -5.87 -14.32
N GLY A 82 43.15 -5.69 -13.16
CA GLY A 82 44.02 -4.54 -12.93
C GLY A 82 45.04 -4.43 -14.07
N ALA A 83 44.93 -3.37 -14.86
CA ALA A 83 46.00 -2.95 -15.76
C ALA A 83 46.86 -1.94 -14.99
N ALA A 84 47.82 -2.49 -14.25
CA ALA A 84 49.03 -1.76 -13.91
C ALA A 84 49.90 -1.69 -15.17
N ALA A 85 50.16 -0.47 -15.66
CA ALA A 85 51.34 -0.11 -16.44
C ALA A 85 51.49 1.42 -16.44
#